data_AF-A0A9W8JXR4-F1
#
_entry.id   AF-A0A9W8JXR4-F1
#
_cell.length_a   1.000
_cell.length_b   1.000
_cell.length_c   1.000
_cell.angle_alpha   90.00
_cell.angle_beta   90.00
_cell.angle_gamma   90.00
#
_symmetry.space_group_name_H-M   'P 1'
#
loop_
_entity.id
_entity.type
_entity.pdbx_description
1 polymer ?
#
loop_
_entity_poly.entity_id
_entity_poly.type
_entity_poly.pdbx_seq_one_letter_code
_entity_poly.pdbx_strand_id
1 'polypeptide(L)'
;MLKPKFLDFVNKIWLAASLAHILGHSFRIGGAVELLLAGVPPEVVAATGGWASLAFLLYWRRMEEILPMSTSRAYSRQHLAALASIFERFRMDNNIPLELISASDGTSDLF
;
A
#
# COMPACT_ATOMS: atom_id res chain seq x y z
N MET A 1 -9.16 -23.81 -10.49
CA MET A 1 -10.48 -23.15 -10.67
C MET A 1 -10.39 -22.20 -11.86
N LEU A 2 -11.38 -22.16 -12.75
CA LEU A 2 -11.39 -21.27 -13.93
C LEU A 2 -11.93 -19.87 -13.56
N LYS A 3 -11.53 -18.85 -14.32
CA LYS A 3 -11.92 -17.44 -14.08
C LYS A 3 -13.43 -17.23 -13.82
N PRO A 4 -14.37 -17.76 -14.61
CA PRO A 4 -15.80 -17.56 -14.35
C PRO A 4 -16.24 -18.12 -13.00
N LYS A 5 -15.82 -19.36 -12.69
CA LYS A 5 -16.15 -20.00 -11.41
C LYS A 5 -15.58 -19.26 -10.21
N PHE A 6 -14.37 -18.71 -10.33
CA PHE A 6 -13.77 -17.88 -9.28
C PHE A 6 -14.56 -16.58 -9.08
N LEU A 7 -14.88 -15.87 -10.15
CA LEU A 7 -15.63 -14.62 -10.06
C LEU A 7 -17.04 -14.85 -9.51
N ASP A 8 -17.73 -15.90 -9.95
CA ASP A 8 -19.03 -16.28 -9.41
C ASP A 8 -18.97 -16.60 -7.92
N PHE A 9 -17.90 -17.28 -7.48
CA PHE A 9 -17.69 -17.59 -6.07
C PHE A 9 -17.48 -16.33 -5.24
N VAL A 10 -16.55 -15.45 -5.63
CA VAL A 10 -16.25 -14.24 -4.85
C VAL A 10 -17.41 -13.25 -4.88
N ASN A 11 -18.08 -13.08 -6.02
CA ASN A 11 -19.23 -12.19 -6.13
C ASN A 11 -20.38 -12.60 -5.21
N LYS A 12 -20.60 -13.90 -4.98
CA LYS A 12 -21.60 -14.36 -4.00
C LYS A 12 -21.24 -13.94 -2.57
N ILE A 13 -19.96 -14.03 -2.20
CA ILE A 13 -19.49 -13.60 -0.87
C ILE A 13 -19.67 -12.09 -0.71
N TRP A 14 -19.29 -11.30 -1.72
CA TRP A 14 -19.39 -9.84 -1.68
C TRP A 14 -20.84 -9.37 -1.63
N LEU A 15 -21.71 -10.01 -2.42
CA LEU A 15 -23.15 -9.71 -2.40
C LEU A 15 -23.77 -10.01 -1.04
N ALA A 16 -23.40 -11.13 -0.40
CA ALA A 16 -23.86 -11.45 0.95
C ALA A 16 -23.39 -10.41 1.99
N ALA A 17 -22.24 -9.77 1.77
CA ALA A 17 -21.72 -8.69 2.59
C ALA A 17 -22.23 -7.29 2.19
N SER A 18 -23.16 -7.18 1.23
CA SER A 18 -23.64 -5.89 0.67
C SER A 18 -22.53 -5.00 0.10
N LEU A 19 -21.45 -5.61 -0.40
CA LEU A 19 -20.33 -4.92 -1.04
C LEU A 19 -20.55 -4.79 -2.55
N ALA A 20 -19.89 -3.79 -3.15
CA ALA A 20 -19.95 -3.54 -4.58
C ALA A 20 -19.42 -4.74 -5.39
N HIS A 21 -20.02 -4.96 -6.56
CA HIS A 21 -19.60 -6.00 -7.49
C HIS A 21 -18.18 -5.76 -8.00
N ILE A 22 -17.33 -6.80 -7.97
CA ILE A 22 -15.93 -6.70 -8.36
C ILE A 22 -15.69 -7.39 -9.70
N LEU A 23 -14.97 -6.70 -10.59
CA LEU A 23 -14.57 -7.25 -11.89
C LEU A 23 -13.21 -7.92 -11.79
N GLY A 24 -12.93 -8.86 -12.71
CA GLY A 24 -11.61 -9.49 -12.82
C GLY A 24 -10.44 -8.50 -12.92
N HIS A 25 -10.67 -7.33 -13.53
CA HIS A 25 -9.66 -6.27 -13.63
C HIS A 25 -9.30 -5.66 -12.26
N SER A 26 -10.27 -5.55 -11.35
CA SER A 26 -10.04 -5.04 -9.99
C SER A 26 -9.03 -5.90 -9.22
N PHE A 27 -9.04 -7.23 -9.40
CA PHE A 27 -8.05 -8.12 -8.79
C PHE A 27 -6.64 -7.89 -9.33
N ARG A 28 -6.49 -7.49 -10.59
CA ARG A 28 -5.16 -7.14 -11.15
C ARG A 28 -4.64 -5.84 -10.53
N ILE A 29 -5.51 -4.84 -10.35
CA ILE A 29 -5.14 -3.59 -9.66
C ILE A 29 -4.79 -3.87 -8.20
N GLY A 30 -5.72 -4.50 -7.46
CA GLY A 30 -5.53 -4.81 -6.04
C GLY A 30 -4.31 -5.68 -5.79
N GLY A 31 -4.14 -6.77 -6.56
CA GLY A 31 -2.99 -7.66 -6.43
C GLY A 31 -1.66 -6.99 -6.76
N ALA A 32 -1.61 -6.11 -7.77
CA ALA A 32 -0.41 -5.33 -8.07
C ALA A 32 -0.06 -4.39 -6.91
N VAL A 33 -1.04 -3.63 -6.41
CA VAL A 33 -0.85 -2.69 -5.29
C VAL A 33 -0.41 -3.42 -4.03
N GLU A 34 -1.05 -4.55 -3.71
CA GLU A 34 -0.69 -5.35 -2.54
C GLU A 34 0.76 -5.83 -2.58
N LEU A 35 1.21 -6.36 -3.72
CA LEU A 35 2.60 -6.79 -3.88
C LEU A 35 3.59 -5.62 -3.77
N LEU A 36 3.26 -4.46 -4.33
CA LEU A 36 4.10 -3.26 -4.23
C LEU A 36 4.19 -2.76 -2.79
N LEU A 37 3.08 -2.74 -2.04
CA LEU A 37 3.07 -2.39 -0.62
C LEU A 37 3.84 -3.41 0.22
N ALA A 38 3.84 -4.69 -0.16
CA ALA A 38 4.70 -5.71 0.45
C ALA A 38 6.19 -5.55 0.09
N GLY A 39 6.55 -4.55 -0.71
CA GLY A 39 7.93 -4.25 -1.11
C GLY A 39 8.47 -5.15 -2.21
N VAL A 40 7.60 -5.86 -2.95
CA VAL A 40 8.01 -6.63 -4.11
C VAL A 40 8.45 -5.67 -5.23
N PRO A 41 9.61 -5.89 -5.87
CA PRO A 41 10.09 -4.98 -6.90
C PRO A 41 9.12 -4.84 -8.08
N PRO A 42 8.93 -3.63 -8.65
CA PRO A 42 8.07 -3.37 -9.79
C PRO A 42 8.18 -4.34 -10.96
N GLU A 43 9.40 -4.70 -11.33
CA GLU A 43 9.70 -5.62 -12.43
C GLU A 43 9.23 -7.05 -12.14
N VAL A 44 9.29 -7.48 -10.87
CA VAL A 44 8.78 -8.79 -10.43
C VAL A 44 7.26 -8.78 -10.49
N VAL A 45 6.60 -7.74 -9.99
CA VAL A 45 5.14 -7.60 -10.06
C VAL A 45 4.66 -7.56 -11.52
N ALA A 46 5.37 -6.81 -12.38
CA ALA A 46 5.11 -6.73 -13.81
C ALA A 46 5.19 -8.12 -14.48
N ALA A 47 6.26 -8.87 -14.20
CA ALA A 47 6.46 -10.22 -14.72
C ALA A 47 5.38 -11.20 -14.21
N THR A 48 5.06 -11.16 -12.91
CA THR A 48 4.02 -12.03 -12.30
C THR A 48 2.65 -11.79 -12.92
N GLY A 49 2.28 -10.55 -13.19
CA GLY A 49 1.01 -10.25 -13.83
C GLY A 49 1.03 -10.31 -15.37
N GLY A 50 2.13 -10.76 -15.97
CA GLY A 50 2.25 -10.95 -17.41
C GLY A 50 2.23 -9.65 -18.22
N TRP A 51 2.70 -8.55 -17.63
CA TRP A 51 2.80 -7.25 -18.31
C TRP A 51 4.14 -7.15 -19.03
N ALA A 52 4.09 -7.09 -20.37
CA ALA A 52 5.27 -6.85 -21.21
C ALA A 52 5.58 -5.37 -21.41
N SER A 53 4.69 -4.46 -20.99
CA SER A 53 4.81 -3.02 -21.21
C SER A 53 4.60 -2.23 -19.92
N LEU A 54 4.97 -0.94 -19.97
CA LEU A 54 4.78 0.01 -18.88
C LEU A 54 3.30 0.33 -18.57
N ALA A 55 2.34 -0.26 -19.30
CA ALA A 55 0.93 -0.18 -18.95
C ALA A 55 0.63 -0.68 -17.52
N PHE A 56 1.51 -1.50 -16.95
CA PHE A 56 1.50 -1.87 -15.53
C PHE A 56 1.48 -0.65 -14.58
N LEU A 57 2.17 0.44 -14.93
CA LEU A 57 2.23 1.64 -14.08
C LEU A 57 0.84 2.27 -13.85
N LEU A 58 -0.11 2.08 -14.77
CA LEU A 58 -1.49 2.56 -14.60
C LEU A 58 -2.25 1.86 -13.46
N TYR A 59 -1.72 0.74 -12.97
CA TYR A 59 -2.31 -0.05 -11.89
C TYR A 59 -1.77 0.37 -10.51
N TRP A 60 -0.82 1.30 -10.45
CA TRP A 60 -0.25 1.80 -9.20
C TRP A 60 -1.25 2.75 -8.52
N ARG A 61 -2.01 2.23 -7.56
CA ARG A 61 -2.77 3.01 -6.58
C ARG A 61 -1.94 3.16 -5.31
N ARG A 62 -2.16 4.23 -4.54
CA ARG A 62 -1.42 4.53 -3.29
C ARG A 62 0.07 4.77 -3.51
N MET A 63 0.43 5.57 -4.54
CA MET A 63 1.84 5.86 -4.84
C MET A 63 2.53 6.61 -3.68
N GLU A 64 1.78 7.44 -2.99
CA GLU A 64 2.15 8.14 -1.76
C GLU A 64 2.60 7.20 -0.63
N GLU A 65 2.24 5.91 -0.68
CA GLU A 65 2.71 4.90 0.28
C GLU A 65 3.78 3.99 -0.32
N ILE A 66 3.61 3.60 -1.59
CA ILE A 66 4.56 2.73 -2.31
C ILE A 66 5.93 3.39 -2.47
N LEU A 67 5.97 4.68 -2.83
CA LEU A 67 7.20 5.39 -3.12
C LEU A 67 8.05 5.61 -1.86
N PRO A 68 7.51 6.10 -0.71
CA PRO A 68 8.29 6.20 0.51
C PRO A 68 8.81 4.84 0.99
N MET A 69 8.04 3.75 0.89
CA MET A 69 8.53 2.43 1.26
C MET A 69 9.72 2.00 0.42
N SER A 70 9.64 2.20 -0.90
CA SER A 70 10.71 1.83 -1.83
C SER A 70 11.95 2.70 -1.68
N THR A 71 11.76 4.00 -1.44
CA THR A 71 12.86 4.99 -1.35
C THR A 71 13.46 5.11 0.04
N SER A 72 12.73 4.75 1.11
CA SER A 72 13.21 4.80 2.50
C SER A 72 14.52 4.03 2.67
N ARG A 73 14.65 2.89 1.97
CA ARG A 73 15.86 2.05 1.97
C ARG A 73 17.07 2.71 1.32
N ALA A 74 16.87 3.69 0.44
CA ALA A 74 17.93 4.45 -0.20
C ALA A 74 18.50 5.57 0.70
N TYR A 75 17.76 5.98 1.74
CA TYR A 75 18.24 6.98 2.69
C TYR A 75 19.14 6.34 3.75
N SER A 76 20.20 7.05 4.17
CA SER A 76 21.06 6.54 5.23
C SER A 76 20.32 6.55 6.56
N ARG A 77 20.51 5.48 7.36
CA ARG A 77 19.92 5.40 8.72
C ARG A 77 20.32 6.58 9.59
N GLN A 78 21.53 7.11 9.40
CA GLN A 78 22.03 8.28 10.13
C GLN A 78 21.21 9.53 9.81
N HIS A 79 20.85 9.73 8.53
CA HIS A 79 20.03 10.86 8.11
C HIS A 79 18.62 10.77 8.68
N LEU A 80 18.02 9.57 8.70
CA LEU A 80 16.71 9.33 9.29
C LEU A 80 16.71 9.58 10.81
N ALA A 81 17.76 9.14 11.52
CA ALA A 81 17.91 9.41 12.95
C ALA A 81 18.07 10.90 13.26
N ALA A 82 18.79 11.64 12.41
CA ALA A 82 18.92 13.08 12.53
C ALA A 82 17.58 13.80 12.28
N LEU A 83 16.79 13.37 11.30
CA LEU A 83 15.46 13.91 11.06
C LEU A 83 14.52 13.65 12.26
N ALA A 84 14.55 12.45 12.84
CA ALA A 84 13.77 12.12 14.03
C ALA A 84 14.09 13.05 15.22
N SER A 85 15.37 13.35 15.45
CA SER A 85 15.76 14.26 16.53
C SER A 85 15.34 15.72 16.28
N ILE A 86 15.36 16.16 15.02
CA ILE A 86 14.84 17.48 14.62
C ILE A 86 13.33 17.57 14.91
N PHE A 87 12.56 16.53 14.55
CA PHE A 87 11.13 16.49 14.82
C PHE A 87 10.81 16.48 16.32
N GLU A 88 11.53 15.69 17.12
CA GLU A 88 11.36 15.69 18.58
C GLU A 88 11.65 17.06 19.19
N ARG A 89 12.70 17.74 18.69
CA ARG A 89 13.02 19.08 19.16
C ARG A 89 11.92 20.08 18.83
N PHE A 90 11.45 20.08 17.59
CA PHE A 90 10.34 20.93 17.17
C PHE A 90 9.08 20.67 18.01
N ARG A 91 8.77 19.40 18.29
CA ARG A 91 7.63 19.00 19.14
C ARG A 91 7.75 19.60 20.55
N MET A 92 8.93 19.48 21.16
CA MET A 92 9.19 20.05 22.49
C MET A 92 9.10 21.58 22.49
N ASP A 93 9.74 22.23 21.51
CA ASP A 93 9.79 23.69 21.42
C ASP A 93 8.39 24.31 21.22
N ASN A 94 7.48 23.57 20.57
CA ASN A 94 6.11 23.99 20.32
C ASN A 94 5.08 23.41 21.32
N ASN A 95 5.53 22.74 22.38
CA ASN A 95 4.68 22.09 23.39
C ASN A 95 3.61 21.15 22.79
N ILE A 96 3.95 20.44 21.71
CA ILE A 96 3.02 19.51 21.04
C ILE A 96 2.96 18.20 21.87
N PRO A 97 1.76 17.82 22.38
CA PRO A 97 1.59 16.57 23.14
C PRO A 97 1.91 15.34 22.30
N LEU A 98 2.51 14.33 22.91
CA LEU A 98 2.88 13.07 22.24
C LEU A 98 1.63 12.32 21.70
N GLU A 99 0.50 12.46 22.40
CA GLU A 99 -0.78 11.81 22.11
C GLU A 99 -1.36 12.20 20.73
N LEU A 100 -1.01 13.39 20.23
CA LEU A 100 -1.44 13.87 18.92
C LEU A 100 -0.71 13.18 17.75
N ILE A 101 0.47 12.61 18.00
CA ILE A 101 1.28 11.93 16.98
C ILE A 101 0.83 10.47 16.86
N SER A 102 0.53 9.79 17.97
CA SER A 102 0.02 8.41 17.95
C SER A 102 -1.36 8.27 17.28
N ALA A 103 -2.13 9.35 17.19
CA ALA A 103 -3.43 9.35 16.53
C ALA A 103 -3.34 9.33 14.99
N SER A 104 -2.19 9.66 14.39
CA SER A 104 -2.00 9.65 12.93
C SER A 104 -1.40 8.35 12.38
N ASP A 105 -0.82 7.52 13.24
CA ASP A 105 -0.39 6.17 12.88
C ASP A 105 -1.64 5.30 12.78
N GLY A 106 -2.28 5.33 11.62
CA GLY A 106 -3.49 4.57 11.29
C GLY A 106 -3.31 3.05 11.27
N THR A 107 -2.60 2.47 12.23
CA THR A 107 -2.84 1.09 12.68
C THR A 107 -4.15 1.06 13.47
N SER A 108 -5.24 1.42 12.81
CA SER A 108 -6.54 0.87 13.17
C SER A 108 -6.45 -0.62 12.89
N ASP A 109 -6.48 -1.39 13.97
CA ASP A 109 -6.90 -2.78 13.99
C ASP A 109 -8.05 -2.97 12.99
N LEU A 110 -7.77 -3.65 11.87
CA LEU A 110 -8.77 -4.13 10.95
C LEU A 110 -8.71 -5.66 10.97
N PHE A 111 -9.66 -6.22 11.74
CA PHE A 111 -10.31 -7.47 11.41
C PHE A 111 -10.92 -7.42 10.01
#